data_AF-A0A5U8SXL1-F1
#
_entry.id   AF-A0A5U8SXL1-F1
#
_cell.length_a   1.000
_cell.length_b   1.000
_cell.length_c   1.000
_cell.angle_alpha   90.00
_cell.angle_beta   90.00
_cell.angle_gamma   90.00
#
_symmetry.space_group_name_H-M   'P 1'
#
loop_
_entity.id
_entity.type
_entity.pdbx_description
1 polymer ?
#
loop_
_entity_poly.entity_id
_entity_poly.type
_entity_poly.pdbx_seq_one_letter_code
_entity_poly.pdbx_strand_id
1 'polypeptide(L)'
;VIAGFDVLNPLALAMGAGVGSGSMLAATVAPLLELYPDKAADIQAFSSSANLMSSVLGLYIYIFFSLPFASYLYNKLKRKRATASADTE
;
A
#
# COMPACT_ATOMS: atom_id res chain seq x y z
N VAL A 1 -18.46 5.35 3.68
CA VAL A 1 -19.35 4.16 3.78
C VAL A 1 -18.95 3.25 4.94
N ILE A 2 -17.71 2.75 5.01
CA ILE A 2 -17.29 1.82 6.10
C ILE A 2 -17.30 2.49 7.49
N ALA A 3 -16.94 3.77 7.58
CA ALA A 3 -17.00 4.55 8.81
C ALA A 3 -18.42 4.70 9.39
N GLY A 4 -19.46 4.55 8.56
CA GLY A 4 -20.86 4.72 8.98
C GLY A 4 -21.46 3.49 9.66
N PHE A 5 -20.74 2.37 9.73
CA PHE A 5 -21.23 1.14 10.36
C PHE A 5 -20.96 1.09 11.88
N ASP A 6 -20.20 2.03 12.44
CA ASP A 6 -19.81 2.13 13.87
C ASP A 6 -19.13 0.87 14.46
N VAL A 7 -18.79 -0.11 13.64
CA VAL A 7 -18.13 -1.36 14.06
C VAL A 7 -16.64 -1.15 14.37
N LEU A 8 -16.01 -0.13 13.79
CA LEU A 8 -14.56 0.11 13.89
C LEU A 8 -14.29 1.48 14.50
N ASN A 9 -13.35 1.52 15.46
CA ASN A 9 -12.93 2.78 16.07
C ASN A 9 -12.37 3.74 14.99
N PRO A 10 -12.77 5.02 14.96
CA PRO A 10 -12.33 5.99 13.95
C PRO A 10 -10.80 6.12 13.85
N LEU A 11 -10.06 5.91 14.94
CA LEU A 11 -8.59 5.88 14.93
C LEU A 11 -8.03 4.65 14.21
N ALA A 12 -8.66 3.49 14.36
CA ALA A 12 -8.28 2.29 13.64
C ALA A 12 -8.58 2.44 12.14
N LEU A 13 -9.69 3.10 11.79
CA LEU A 13 -10.01 3.43 10.41
C LEU A 13 -8.99 4.43 9.82
N ALA A 14 -8.57 5.43 10.59
CA ALA A 14 -7.53 6.38 10.19
C ALA A 14 -6.18 5.70 9.95
N MET A 15 -5.80 4.75 10.81
CA MET A 15 -4.60 3.92 10.61
C MET A 15 -4.68 3.09 9.33
N GLY A 16 -5.82 2.46 9.06
CA GLY A 16 -6.03 1.69 7.83
C GLY A 16 -6.04 2.58 6.57
N ALA A 17 -6.67 3.75 6.64
CA ALA A 17 -6.68 4.76 5.58
C ALA A 17 -5.27 5.32 5.30
N GLY A 18 -4.41 5.36 6.32
CA GLY A 18 -3.02 5.77 6.20
C GLY A 18 -2.10 4.78 5.48
N VAL A 19 -2.52 3.52 5.27
CA VAL A 19 -1.73 2.54 4.51
C VAL A 19 -1.98 2.74 3.03
N GLY A 20 -1.08 3.46 2.34
CA GLY A 20 -1.20 3.66 0.89
C GLY A 20 -0.31 4.76 0.34
N SER A 21 -0.57 5.17 -0.90
CA SER A 21 0.03 6.38 -1.49
C SER A 21 -0.55 7.64 -0.85
N GLY A 22 0.21 8.74 -0.80
CA GLY A 22 -0.30 10.03 -0.28
C GLY A 22 -1.61 10.49 -0.93
N SER A 23 -1.85 10.13 -2.20
CA SER A 23 -3.12 10.40 -2.90
C SER A 23 -4.29 9.59 -2.33
N MET A 24 -4.06 8.32 -1.98
CA MET A 24 -5.05 7.44 -1.36
C MET A 24 -5.34 7.89 0.08
N LEU A 25 -4.33 8.32 0.83
CA LEU A 25 -4.51 8.90 2.17
C LEU A 25 -5.41 10.13 2.10
N ALA A 26 -5.13 11.08 1.19
CA ALA A 26 -5.95 12.29 1.06
C ALA A 26 -7.43 11.96 0.73
N ALA A 27 -7.66 11.02 -0.18
CA ALA A 27 -9.01 10.62 -0.58
C ALA A 27 -9.76 9.85 0.52
N THR A 28 -9.07 9.07 1.35
CA THR A 28 -9.69 8.23 2.38
C THR A 28 -9.86 8.95 3.72
N VAL A 29 -8.97 9.89 4.04
CA VAL A 29 -9.04 10.71 5.26
C VAL A 29 -10.08 11.83 5.12
N ALA A 30 -10.29 12.39 3.93
CA ALA A 30 -11.28 13.44 3.69
C ALA A 30 -12.70 13.13 4.25
N PRO A 31 -13.34 11.99 3.94
CA PRO A 31 -14.64 11.65 4.52
C PRO A 31 -14.58 11.35 6.02
N LEU A 32 -13.44 10.89 6.56
CA LEU A 32 -13.27 10.66 8.00
C LEU A 32 -13.22 11.97 8.79
N LEU A 33 -12.58 13.00 8.24
CA LEU A 33 -12.54 14.34 8.83
C LEU A 33 -13.92 15.00 8.84
N GLU A 34 -14.73 14.73 7.82
CA GLU A 34 -16.10 15.24 7.73
C GLU A 34 -17.05 14.54 8.73
N LEU A 35 -16.86 13.23 8.97
CA LEU A 35 -17.63 12.45 9.93
C LEU A 35 -17.21 12.66 11.40
N TYR A 36 -15.92 12.91 11.66
CA TYR A 36 -15.37 13.05 13.02
C TYR A 36 -14.45 14.27 13.15
N PRO A 37 -14.99 15.50 13.05
CA PRO A 37 -14.20 16.72 13.10
C PRO A 37 -13.46 16.90 14.44
N ASP A 38 -14.05 16.45 15.55
CA ASP A 38 -13.42 16.51 16.89
C ASP A 38 -12.15 15.66 17.02
N LYS A 39 -11.97 14.67 16.13
CA LYS A 39 -10.79 13.79 16.12
C LYS A 39 -9.89 14.03 14.92
N ALA A 40 -10.07 15.14 14.21
CA ALA A 40 -9.34 15.45 12.98
C ALA A 40 -7.81 15.42 13.17
N ALA A 41 -7.31 16.01 14.26
CA ALA A 41 -5.89 16.05 14.58
C ALA A 41 -5.31 14.64 14.80
N ASP A 42 -6.01 13.81 15.57
CA ASP A 42 -5.57 12.44 15.83
C ASP A 42 -5.65 11.58 14.56
N ILE A 43 -6.74 11.67 13.81
CA ILE A 43 -6.91 10.95 12.54
C ILE A 43 -5.74 11.25 11.60
N GLN A 44 -5.37 12.52 11.48
CA GLN A 44 -4.31 12.95 10.59
C GLN A 44 -2.92 12.54 11.10
N ALA A 45 -2.68 12.59 12.41
CA ALA A 45 -1.44 12.11 13.02
C ALA A 45 -1.27 10.60 12.80
N PHE A 46 -2.28 9.79 13.15
CA PHE A 46 -2.25 8.34 13.01
C PHE A 46 -2.15 7.91 11.53
N SER A 47 -2.93 8.53 10.63
CA SER A 47 -2.87 8.19 9.20
C SER A 47 -1.51 8.51 8.58
N SER A 48 -0.90 9.65 8.96
CA SER A 48 0.39 10.07 8.43
C SER A 48 1.53 9.20 8.96
N SER A 49 1.50 8.83 10.24
CA SER A 49 2.45 7.88 10.82
C SER A 49 2.35 6.49 10.17
N ALA A 50 1.14 6.00 9.92
CA ALA A 50 0.92 4.72 9.22
C ALA A 50 1.47 4.73 7.79
N ASN A 51 1.31 5.85 7.07
CA ASN A 51 1.86 6.01 5.73
C ASN A 51 3.40 5.98 5.73
N LEU A 52 4.02 6.67 6.67
CA LEU A 52 5.48 6.67 6.86
C LEU A 52 5.99 5.25 7.15
N MET A 53 5.38 4.54 8.10
CA MET A 53 5.75 3.15 8.39
C MET A 53 5.60 2.25 7.16
N SER A 54 4.48 2.37 6.44
CA SER A 54 4.22 1.57 5.24
C SER A 54 5.22 1.83 4.12
N SER A 55 5.59 3.10 3.92
CA SER A 55 6.58 3.50 2.93
C SER A 55 7.98 2.98 3.26
N VAL A 56 8.39 3.09 4.53
CA VAL A 56 9.68 2.58 5.00
C VAL A 56 9.74 1.05 4.88
N LEU A 57 8.70 0.35 5.34
CA LEU A 57 8.59 -1.11 5.19
C LEU A 57 8.61 -1.52 3.72
N GLY A 58 7.86 -0.81 2.87
CA GLY A 58 7.85 -1.02 1.42
C GLY A 58 9.23 -0.88 0.81
N LEU A 59 9.99 0.15 1.19
CA LEU A 59 11.37 0.34 0.73
C LEU A 59 12.28 -0.84 1.12
N TYR A 60 12.20 -1.31 2.37
CA TYR A 60 12.98 -2.48 2.81
C TYR A 60 12.62 -3.74 2.01
N ILE A 61 11.32 -3.97 1.79
CA ILE A 61 10.85 -5.09 0.96
C ILE A 61 11.38 -4.93 -0.46
N TYR A 62 11.33 -3.74 -1.06
CA TYR A 62 11.89 -3.50 -2.39
C TYR A 62 13.38 -3.84 -2.43
N ILE A 63 14.19 -3.40 -1.47
CA ILE A 63 15.64 -3.67 -1.50
C ILE A 63 15.92 -5.18 -1.41
N PHE A 64 15.28 -5.88 -0.47
CA PHE A 64 15.58 -7.29 -0.21
C PHE A 64 14.89 -8.25 -1.18
N PHE A 65 13.66 -7.95 -1.61
CA PHE A 65 12.90 -8.80 -2.52
C PHE A 65 13.11 -8.45 -3.99
N SER A 66 13.49 -7.22 -4.36
CA SER A 66 13.68 -6.86 -5.78
C SER A 66 14.76 -7.71 -6.44
N LEU A 67 15.91 -7.95 -5.79
CA LEU A 67 17.00 -8.72 -6.38
C LEU A 67 16.64 -10.21 -6.64
N PRO A 68 16.13 -10.99 -5.66
CA PRO A 68 15.70 -12.37 -5.92
C PRO A 68 14.50 -12.42 -6.88
N PHE A 69 13.59 -11.45 -6.82
CA PHE A 69 12.44 -11.38 -7.72
C PHE A 69 12.85 -11.06 -9.16
N ALA A 70 13.78 -10.13 -9.36
CA ALA A 70 14.32 -9.79 -10.68
C ALA A 70 15.05 -10.99 -11.28
N SER A 71 15.86 -11.71 -10.50
CA SER A 71 16.53 -12.93 -10.94
C SER A 71 15.53 -14.04 -11.31
N TYR A 72 14.51 -14.26 -10.48
CA TYR A 72 13.43 -15.20 -10.76
C TYR A 72 12.69 -14.86 -12.06
N LEU A 73 12.29 -13.59 -12.21
CA LEU A 73 11.55 -13.12 -13.38
C LEU A 73 12.41 -13.17 -14.64
N TYR A 74 13.70 -12.80 -14.55
CA TYR A 74 14.67 -12.91 -15.63
C TYR A 74 14.85 -14.37 -16.09
N ASN A 75 15.05 -15.32 -15.16
CA ASN A 75 15.18 -16.73 -15.51
C ASN A 75 13.90 -17.31 -16.10
N LYS A 76 12.72 -16.90 -15.59
CA LYS A 76 11.42 -17.35 -16.11
C LYS A 76 11.17 -16.82 -17.53
N LEU A 77 11.47 -15.55 -17.79
CA LEU A 77 11.35 -14.93 -19.11
C LEU A 77 12.41 -15.46 -20.10
N LYS A 78 13.66 -15.67 -19.65
CA LYS A 78 14.71 -16.31 -20.45
C LYS A 78 14.31 -17.73 -20.87
N ARG A 79 13.72 -18.53 -19.97
CA ARG A 79 13.14 -19.84 -20.31
C ARG A 79 12.07 -19.74 -21.38
N LYS A 80 11.16 -18.77 -21.26
CA LYS A 80 10.10 -18.54 -22.27
C LYS A 80 10.65 -18.12 -23.63
N ARG A 81 11.74 -17.33 -23.66
CA ARG A 81 12.40 -16.93 -24.91
C ARG A 81 13.15 -18.08 -25.57
N ALA A 82 13.78 -18.96 -24.78
CA ALA A 82 14.46 -20.16 -25.29
C ALA A 82 13.49 -21.20 -25.86
N THR A 83 12.28 -21.35 -25.29
CA THR A 83 11.23 -22.20 -25.87
C THR A 83 10.60 -21.57 -27.11
N ALA A 84 10.38 -20.25 -27.12
CA ALA A 84 9.82 -19.56 -28.29
C ALA A 84 10.75 -19.61 -29.53
N SER A 85 12.08 -19.62 -29.33
CA SER A 85 13.03 -19.82 -30.42
C SER A 85 13.18 -21.28 -30.87
N ALA A 86 12.70 -22.25 -30.08
CA ALA A 86 12.71 -23.67 -30.44
C ALA A 86 11.45 -24.11 -31.20
N ASP A 87 10.35 -23.36 -31.10
CA ASP A 87 9.09 -23.61 -31.84
C ASP A 87 9.07 -22.94 -33.24
N THR A 88 10.19 -22.35 -33.69
CA THR A 88 10.31 -21.70 -35.02
C THR A 88 11.27 -22.44 -35.97
N GLU A 89 11.67 -23.68 -35.64
CA GLU A 89 12.34 -24.59 -36.58
C GLU A 89 11.43 -25.74 -37.01
#